data_AF-A0A2G9SSU6-F1
#
_entry.id   AF-A0A2G9SSU6-F1
#
_cell.length_a   1.000
_cell.length_b   1.000
_cell.length_c   1.000
_cell.angle_alpha   90.00
_cell.angle_beta   90.00
_cell.angle_gamma   90.00
#
_symmetry.space_group_name_H-M   'P 1'
#
loop_
_entity.id
_entity.type
_entity.pdbx_description
1 polymer ?
#
loop_
_entity_poly.entity_id
_entity_poly.type
_entity_poly.pdbx_seq_one_letter_code
_entity_poly.pdbx_strand_id
1 'polypeptide(L)'
;MSESDDKNIEARKELSEEDKALYQKFQRLRAFTFLAALLMMLFGFSNAYESLATLFGDSETLTQVFGYNKERVTSSAFVTLGFGIFEVLCAFGTIRLNYLGWRAGFFVTVGLLLNSFVTSMVIYDSWISIRSVVAMVLTPLILLLLYKARALFPPPETT
;
A
#
# COMPACT_ATOMS: atom_id res chain seq x y z
N MET A 1 50.01 16.13 -25.67
CA MET A 1 48.80 15.46 -25.16
C MET A 1 49.14 13.99 -25.08
N SER A 2 49.24 13.45 -23.87
CA SER A 2 49.74 12.10 -23.62
C SER A 2 48.57 11.13 -23.46
N GLU A 3 48.72 9.87 -23.87
CA GLU A 3 47.70 8.79 -23.73
C GLU A 3 47.17 8.64 -22.29
N SER A 4 47.90 9.12 -21.26
CA SER A 4 47.44 9.11 -19.88
C SER A 4 46.37 10.16 -19.57
N ASP A 5 46.33 11.28 -20.32
CA ASP A 5 45.32 12.32 -20.15
C ASP A 5 43.97 11.87 -20.74
N ASP A 6 43.99 11.20 -21.90
CA ASP A 6 42.78 10.66 -22.53
C ASP A 6 42.14 9.53 -21.69
N LYS A 7 42.95 8.63 -21.12
CA LYS A 7 42.44 7.59 -20.20
C LYS A 7 41.83 8.16 -18.92
N ASN A 8 42.36 9.28 -18.40
CA ASN A 8 41.81 9.95 -17.22
C ASN A 8 40.49 10.67 -17.55
N ILE A 9 40.34 11.18 -18.77
CA ILE A 9 39.11 11.84 -19.24
C ILE A 9 38.02 10.80 -19.55
N GLU A 10 38.37 9.66 -20.15
CA GLU A 10 37.45 8.53 -20.33
C GLU A 10 36.99 7.95 -18.99
N ALA A 11 37.91 7.66 -18.06
CA ALA A 11 37.55 7.16 -16.73
C ALA A 11 36.66 8.14 -15.95
N ARG A 12 36.90 9.46 -16.03
CA ARG A 12 36.00 10.48 -15.43
C ARG A 12 34.64 10.56 -16.12
N LYS A 13 34.56 10.36 -17.44
CA LYS A 13 33.30 10.34 -18.17
C LYS A 13 32.50 9.08 -17.87
N GLU A 14 33.16 7.92 -17.79
CA GLU A 14 32.54 6.65 -17.38
C GLU A 14 32.01 6.73 -15.94
N LEU A 15 32.80 7.26 -15.00
CA LEU A 15 32.35 7.49 -13.62
C LEU A 15 31.13 8.43 -13.58
N SER A 16 31.11 9.46 -14.44
CA SER A 16 29.99 10.40 -14.54
C SER A 16 28.72 9.76 -15.13
N GLU A 17 28.83 8.83 -16.07
CA GLU A 17 27.68 8.09 -16.62
C GLU A 17 27.16 7.04 -15.64
N GLU A 18 28.04 6.37 -14.90
CA GLU A 18 27.66 5.44 -13.83
C GLU A 18 26.90 6.16 -12.70
N ASP A 19 27.37 7.33 -12.26
CA ASP A 19 26.70 8.14 -11.25
C ASP A 19 25.32 8.64 -11.70
N LYS A 20 25.18 9.06 -12.97
CA LYS A 20 23.88 9.41 -13.56
C LYS A 20 22.94 8.21 -13.60
N ALA A 21 23.45 7.04 -14.00
CA ALA A 21 22.66 5.81 -14.05
C ALA A 21 22.21 5.37 -12.64
N LEU A 22 23.07 5.52 -11.63
CA LEU A 22 22.76 5.23 -10.23
C LEU A 22 21.71 6.19 -9.67
N TYR A 23 21.87 7.49 -9.95
CA TYR A 23 20.91 8.52 -9.57
C TYR A 23 19.54 8.29 -10.21
N GLN A 24 19.49 7.95 -11.51
CA GLN A 24 18.24 7.65 -12.21
C GLN A 24 17.56 6.37 -11.67
N LYS A 25 18.33 5.34 -11.31
CA LYS A 25 17.81 4.15 -10.62
C LYS A 25 17.19 4.53 -9.27
N PHE A 26 17.86 5.37 -8.48
CA PHE A 26 17.37 5.80 -7.18
C PHE A 26 16.07 6.63 -7.27
N GLN A 27 15.99 7.53 -8.26
CA GLN A 27 14.77 8.29 -8.55
C GLN A 27 13.60 7.37 -8.94
N ARG A 28 13.84 6.36 -9.79
CA ARG A 28 12.81 5.38 -10.17
C ARG A 28 12.31 4.58 -8.96
N LEU A 29 13.21 4.15 -8.08
CA LEU A 29 12.84 3.45 -6.85
C LEU A 29 11.97 4.33 -5.95
N ARG A 30 12.34 5.61 -5.77
CA ARG A 30 11.52 6.56 -5.00
C ARG A 30 10.14 6.78 -5.62
N ALA A 31 10.06 6.85 -6.94
CA ALA A 31 8.79 6.96 -7.65
C ALA A 31 7.90 5.71 -7.43
N PHE A 32 8.48 4.51 -7.45
CA PHE A 32 7.75 3.28 -7.13
C PHE A 32 7.26 3.27 -5.67
N THR A 33 8.10 3.69 -4.72
CA THR A 33 7.70 3.82 -3.32
C THR A 33 6.55 4.80 -3.15
N PHE A 34 6.63 5.96 -3.80
CA PHE A 34 5.60 6.98 -3.73
C PHE A 34 4.27 6.47 -4.33
N LEU A 35 4.33 5.83 -5.50
CA LEU A 35 3.15 5.22 -6.13
C LEU A 35 2.55 4.11 -5.26
N ALA A 36 3.39 3.24 -4.68
CA ALA A 36 2.93 2.19 -3.77
C ALA A 36 2.18 2.79 -2.58
N ALA A 37 2.78 3.78 -1.92
CA ALA A 37 2.18 4.41 -0.77
C ALA A 37 0.91 5.20 -1.12
N LEU A 38 0.85 5.83 -2.30
CA LEU A 38 -0.36 6.50 -2.77
C LEU A 38 -1.51 5.48 -2.97
N LEU A 39 -1.23 4.33 -3.58
CA LEU A 39 -2.20 3.26 -3.73
C LEU A 39 -2.64 2.67 -2.39
N MET A 40 -1.70 2.43 -1.47
CA MET A 40 -2.02 2.00 -0.10
C MET A 40 -2.90 3.03 0.63
N MET A 41 -2.56 4.32 0.52
CA MET A 41 -3.31 5.39 1.16
C MET A 41 -4.74 5.47 0.61
N LEU A 42 -4.91 5.39 -0.71
CA LEU A 42 -6.24 5.35 -1.32
C LEU A 42 -7.01 4.09 -0.89
N PHE A 43 -6.37 2.92 -0.94
CA PHE A 43 -7.00 1.66 -0.58
C PHE A 43 -7.42 1.64 0.90
N GLY A 44 -6.54 2.03 1.81
CA GLY A 44 -6.82 2.16 3.23
C GLY A 44 -7.91 3.20 3.52
N PHE A 45 -7.83 4.38 2.89
CA PHE A 45 -8.83 5.43 3.05
C PHE A 45 -10.21 5.00 2.55
N SER A 46 -10.32 4.35 1.40
CA SER A 46 -11.61 3.86 0.89
C SER A 46 -12.25 2.85 1.86
N ASN A 47 -11.47 1.90 2.41
CA ASN A 47 -11.98 0.95 3.39
C ASN A 47 -12.41 1.64 4.70
N ALA A 48 -11.63 2.62 5.19
CA ALA A 48 -11.96 3.39 6.38
C ALA A 48 -13.22 4.24 6.17
N TYR A 49 -13.33 4.93 5.03
CA TYR A 49 -14.47 5.76 4.69
C TYR A 49 -15.76 4.96 4.58
N GLU A 50 -15.74 3.83 3.86
CA GLU A 50 -16.91 2.94 3.73
C GLU A 50 -17.35 2.38 5.10
N SER A 51 -16.38 2.08 5.96
CA SER A 51 -16.66 1.63 7.33
C SER A 51 -17.29 2.73 8.17
N LEU A 52 -16.79 3.97 8.09
CA LEU A 52 -17.40 5.13 8.76
C LEU A 52 -18.82 5.36 8.25
N ALA A 53 -19.03 5.30 6.93
CA ALA A 53 -20.36 5.41 6.33
C ALA A 53 -21.31 4.30 6.82
N THR A 54 -20.80 3.09 7.03
CA THR A 54 -21.58 1.96 7.58
C THR A 54 -21.89 2.13 9.08
N LEU A 55 -20.96 2.70 9.86
CA LEU A 55 -21.11 2.92 11.30
C LEU A 55 -22.02 4.11 11.63
N PHE A 56 -21.96 5.17 10.83
CA PHE A 56 -22.70 6.41 11.05
C PHE A 56 -23.92 6.58 10.14
N GLY A 57 -24.06 5.76 9.10
CA GLY A 57 -25.25 5.72 8.26
C GLY A 57 -26.44 5.12 9.02
N ASP A 58 -27.66 5.48 8.61
CA ASP A 58 -28.90 4.98 9.21
C ASP A 58 -29.00 3.45 9.09
N SER A 59 -28.45 2.77 10.10
CA SER A 59 -28.43 1.32 10.20
C SER A 59 -29.82 0.69 10.20
N GLU A 60 -30.88 1.43 10.50
CA GLU A 60 -32.25 0.95 10.50
C GLU A 60 -32.78 0.65 9.08
N THR A 61 -32.41 1.44 8.07
CA THR A 61 -32.85 1.19 6.68
C THR A 61 -32.13 -0.01 6.06
N LEU A 62 -30.85 -0.22 6.37
CA LEU A 62 -30.09 -1.40 5.90
C LEU A 62 -30.57 -2.70 6.56
N THR A 63 -30.97 -2.65 7.83
CA THR A 63 -31.48 -3.83 8.56
C THR A 63 -32.90 -4.20 8.10
N GLN A 64 -33.77 -3.21 7.88
CA GLN A 64 -35.16 -3.43 7.44
C GLN A 64 -35.29 -3.89 5.97
N VAL A 65 -34.44 -3.38 5.07
CA VAL A 65 -34.57 -3.67 3.62
C VAL A 65 -33.92 -5.00 3.22
N PHE A 66 -32.87 -5.42 3.92
CA PHE A 66 -32.07 -6.59 3.51
C PHE A 66 -31.97 -7.70 4.57
N GLY A 67 -32.56 -7.53 5.76
CA GLY A 67 -32.59 -8.57 6.80
C GLY A 67 -31.21 -8.87 7.42
N TYR A 68 -30.25 -7.95 7.33
CA TYR A 68 -28.90 -8.16 7.84
C TYR A 68 -28.84 -8.20 9.37
N ASN A 69 -27.93 -9.02 9.91
CA ASN A 69 -27.60 -8.97 11.33
C ASN A 69 -26.77 -7.70 11.62
N LYS A 70 -27.42 -6.68 12.20
CA LYS A 70 -26.83 -5.37 12.51
C LYS A 70 -25.52 -5.49 13.32
N GLU A 71 -25.49 -6.32 14.35
CA GLU A 71 -24.29 -6.48 15.19
C GLU A 71 -23.09 -7.01 14.39
N ARG A 72 -23.33 -7.96 13.49
CA ARG A 72 -22.29 -8.55 12.64
C ARG A 72 -21.74 -7.55 11.62
N VAL A 73 -22.62 -6.75 10.99
CA VAL A 73 -22.22 -5.70 10.03
C VAL A 73 -21.43 -4.60 10.74
N THR A 74 -21.90 -4.13 11.90
CA THR A 74 -21.22 -3.11 12.70
C THR A 74 -19.85 -3.60 13.19
N SER A 75 -19.74 -4.84 13.68
CA SER A 75 -18.46 -5.42 14.10
C SER A 75 -17.47 -5.53 12.93
N SER A 76 -17.94 -5.99 11.76
CA SER A 76 -17.11 -6.05 10.54
C SER A 76 -16.64 -4.67 10.10
N ALA A 77 -17.50 -3.64 10.21
CA ALA A 77 -17.15 -2.26 9.90
C ALA A 77 -16.07 -1.71 10.84
N PHE A 78 -16.12 -1.99 12.15
CA PHE A 78 -15.06 -1.58 13.09
C PHE A 78 -13.70 -2.23 12.76
N VAL A 79 -13.69 -3.52 12.45
CA VAL A 79 -12.46 -4.23 12.05
C VAL A 79 -11.89 -3.64 10.76
N THR A 80 -12.75 -3.42 9.76
CA THR A 80 -12.38 -2.82 8.48
C THR A 80 -11.82 -1.40 8.66
N LEU A 81 -12.44 -0.60 9.54
CA LEU A 81 -11.97 0.74 9.87
C LEU A 81 -10.56 0.70 10.46
N GLY A 82 -10.29 -0.21 11.40
CA GLY A 82 -8.98 -0.40 12.00
C GLY A 82 -7.91 -0.74 10.96
N PHE A 83 -8.19 -1.71 10.08
CA PHE A 83 -7.29 -2.05 8.97
C PHE A 83 -7.08 -0.87 8.00
N GLY A 84 -8.14 -0.14 7.66
CA GLY A 84 -8.06 1.01 6.75
C GLY A 84 -7.19 2.14 7.32
N ILE A 85 -7.38 2.51 8.59
CA ILE A 85 -6.55 3.51 9.27
C ILE A 85 -5.10 3.02 9.36
N PHE A 86 -4.89 1.77 9.73
CA PHE A 86 -3.54 1.22 9.88
C PHE A 86 -2.79 1.17 8.55
N GLU A 87 -3.48 0.86 7.44
CA GLU A 87 -2.91 0.93 6.09
C GLU A 87 -2.48 2.35 5.72
N VAL A 88 -3.30 3.36 6.04
CA VAL A 88 -2.95 4.78 5.82
C VAL A 88 -1.71 5.17 6.63
N LEU A 89 -1.59 4.71 7.88
CA LEU A 89 -0.39 4.92 8.69
C LEU A 89 0.84 4.23 8.09
N CYS A 90 0.68 3.00 7.59
CA CYS A 90 1.75 2.27 6.89
C CYS A 90 2.17 2.98 5.59
N ALA A 91 1.22 3.53 4.84
CA ALA A 91 1.49 4.35 3.66
C ALA A 91 2.31 5.60 4.02
N PHE A 92 1.95 6.31 5.09
CA PHE A 92 2.73 7.44 5.61
C PHE A 92 4.15 7.04 5.99
N GLY A 93 4.32 5.92 6.69
CA GLY A 93 5.64 5.37 7.02
C GLY A 93 6.45 5.01 5.78
N THR A 94 5.80 4.44 4.77
CA THR A 94 6.43 4.05 3.49
C THR A 94 6.90 5.26 2.69
N ILE A 95 6.12 6.36 2.63
CA ILE A 95 6.53 7.63 2.00
C ILE A 95 7.79 8.20 2.66
N ARG A 96 7.87 8.10 3.99
CA ARG A 96 9.03 8.56 4.77
C ARG A 96 10.22 7.59 4.76
N LEU A 97 10.19 6.57 3.90
CA LEU A 97 11.23 5.54 3.79
C LEU A 97 11.50 4.80 5.11
N ASN A 98 10.49 4.67 5.98
CA ASN A 98 10.62 3.93 7.24
C ASN A 98 10.45 2.42 7.01
N TYR A 99 11.46 1.63 7.40
CA TYR A 99 11.46 0.17 7.29
C TYR A 99 10.24 -0.48 7.97
N LEU A 100 9.84 -0.01 9.15
CA LEU A 100 8.70 -0.57 9.87
C LEU A 100 7.39 -0.31 9.11
N GLY A 101 7.22 0.90 8.55
CA GLY A 101 6.04 1.26 7.77
C GLY A 101 5.93 0.46 6.48
N TRP A 102 7.05 0.28 5.76
CA TRP A 102 7.12 -0.56 4.56
C TRP A 102 6.80 -2.02 4.86
N ARG A 103 7.43 -2.58 5.90
CA ARG A 103 7.23 -3.98 6.28
C ARG A 103 5.82 -4.23 6.79
N ALA A 104 5.29 -3.36 7.64
CA ALA A 104 3.91 -3.46 8.10
C ALA A 104 2.92 -3.33 6.92
N GLY A 105 3.19 -2.41 5.99
CA GLY A 105 2.42 -2.23 4.76
C GLY A 105 2.19 -3.53 4.00
N PHE A 106 3.24 -4.34 3.80
CA PHE A 106 3.10 -5.67 3.16
C PHE A 106 2.04 -6.55 3.82
N PHE A 107 2.01 -6.62 5.15
CA PHE A 107 1.07 -7.49 5.87
C PHE A 107 -0.33 -6.89 5.93
N VAL A 108 -0.43 -5.57 6.11
CA VAL A 108 -1.72 -4.88 6.23
C VAL A 108 -2.46 -4.86 4.90
N THR A 109 -1.77 -4.66 3.78
CA THR A 109 -2.40 -4.74 2.45
C THR A 109 -2.98 -6.14 2.18
N VAL A 110 -2.30 -7.21 2.63
CA VAL A 110 -2.84 -8.58 2.55
C VAL A 110 -4.01 -8.78 3.52
N GLY A 111 -3.91 -8.26 4.73
CA GLY A 111 -5.01 -8.25 5.70
C GLY A 111 -6.26 -7.58 5.15
N LEU A 112 -6.12 -6.42 4.49
CA LEU A 112 -7.22 -5.72 3.83
C LEU A 112 -7.82 -6.51 2.66
N LEU A 113 -7.01 -7.21 1.88
CA LEU A 113 -7.51 -8.12 0.83
C LEU A 113 -8.41 -9.20 1.45
N LEU A 114 -7.92 -9.91 2.46
CA LEU A 114 -8.69 -10.95 3.15
C LEU A 114 -9.96 -10.38 3.79
N ASN A 115 -9.83 -9.24 4.45
CA ASN A 115 -10.95 -8.53 5.06
C ASN A 115 -12.00 -8.12 4.01
N SER A 116 -11.61 -7.78 2.79
CA SER A 116 -12.55 -7.45 1.72
C SER A 116 -13.47 -8.62 1.35
N PHE A 117 -12.99 -9.87 1.39
CA PHE A 117 -13.82 -11.06 1.18
C PHE A 117 -14.76 -11.30 2.36
N VAL A 118 -14.26 -11.15 3.59
CA VAL A 118 -15.07 -11.29 4.81
C VAL A 118 -16.19 -10.26 4.82
N THR A 119 -15.88 -8.98 4.57
CA THR A 119 -16.88 -7.91 4.50
C THR A 119 -17.86 -8.15 3.36
N SER A 120 -17.42 -8.66 2.21
CA SER A 120 -18.32 -8.99 1.10
C SER A 120 -19.33 -10.07 1.50
N MET A 121 -18.90 -11.11 2.21
CA MET A 121 -19.83 -12.11 2.73
C MET A 121 -20.76 -11.57 3.81
N VAL A 122 -20.28 -10.67 4.66
CA VAL A 122 -21.10 -10.11 5.75
C VAL A 122 -22.16 -9.14 5.21
N ILE A 123 -21.83 -8.35 4.17
CA ILE A 123 -22.69 -7.28 3.66
C ILE A 123 -23.50 -7.71 2.44
N TYR A 124 -22.99 -8.57 1.56
CA TYR A 124 -23.62 -8.92 0.29
C TYR A 124 -23.98 -10.41 0.16
N ASP A 125 -23.75 -11.21 1.21
CA ASP A 125 -23.89 -12.67 1.22
C ASP A 125 -23.15 -13.34 0.03
N SER A 126 -22.08 -12.70 -0.44
CA SER A 126 -21.31 -13.16 -1.59
C SER A 126 -19.82 -12.96 -1.38
N TRP A 127 -19.03 -13.88 -1.92
CA TRP A 127 -17.56 -13.77 -1.88
C TRP A 127 -17.04 -12.75 -2.89
N ILE A 128 -17.81 -12.48 -3.95
CA ILE A 128 -17.39 -11.65 -5.08
C ILE A 128 -18.28 -10.41 -5.13
N SER A 129 -17.73 -9.31 -4.64
CA SER A 129 -18.25 -7.95 -4.79
C SER A 129 -17.27 -7.10 -5.61
N ILE A 130 -17.72 -5.96 -6.13
CA ILE A 130 -16.85 -4.96 -6.78
C ILE A 130 -15.64 -4.64 -5.89
N ARG A 131 -15.86 -4.51 -4.58
CA ARG A 131 -14.81 -4.26 -3.60
C ARG A 131 -13.76 -5.36 -3.56
N SER A 132 -14.17 -6.63 -3.49
CA SER A 132 -13.24 -7.76 -3.49
C SER A 132 -12.43 -7.86 -4.80
N VAL A 133 -13.06 -7.54 -5.95
CA VAL A 133 -12.38 -7.52 -7.25
C VAL A 133 -11.33 -6.41 -7.30
N VAL A 134 -11.69 -5.21 -6.85
CA VAL A 134 -10.75 -4.08 -6.74
C VAL A 134 -9.58 -4.42 -5.82
N ALA A 135 -9.84 -5.03 -4.66
CA ALA A 135 -8.80 -5.49 -3.75
C ALA A 135 -7.87 -6.54 -4.40
N MET A 136 -8.42 -7.52 -5.12
CA MET A 136 -7.62 -8.54 -5.83
C MET A 136 -6.70 -7.96 -6.90
N VAL A 137 -7.06 -6.82 -7.51
CA VAL A 137 -6.23 -6.16 -8.52
C VAL A 137 -5.22 -5.20 -7.87
N LEU A 138 -5.66 -4.41 -6.89
CA LEU A 138 -4.81 -3.42 -6.23
C LEU A 138 -3.74 -4.05 -5.33
N THR A 139 -4.08 -5.11 -4.58
CA THR A 139 -3.15 -5.71 -3.63
C THR A 139 -1.88 -6.24 -4.32
N PRO A 140 -1.93 -7.07 -5.38
CA PRO A 140 -0.72 -7.50 -6.08
C PRO A 140 0.09 -6.34 -6.65
N LEU A 141 -0.58 -5.30 -7.17
CA LEU A 141 0.11 -4.12 -7.70
C LEU A 141 0.88 -3.38 -6.60
N ILE A 142 0.26 -3.15 -5.45
CA ILE A 142 0.90 -2.54 -4.27
C ILE A 142 2.10 -3.38 -3.83
N LEU A 143 1.91 -4.69 -3.66
CA LEU A 143 2.96 -5.60 -3.20
C LEU A 143 4.15 -5.66 -4.17
N LEU A 144 3.89 -5.65 -5.48
CA LEU A 144 4.94 -5.60 -6.51
C LEU A 144 5.75 -4.30 -6.43
N LEU A 145 5.07 -3.16 -6.24
CA LEU A 145 5.75 -1.86 -6.12
C LEU A 145 6.58 -1.77 -4.84
N LEU A 146 6.02 -2.20 -3.70
CA LEU A 146 6.73 -2.29 -2.42
C LEU A 146 7.94 -3.23 -2.50
N TYR A 147 7.81 -4.34 -3.23
CA TYR A 147 8.89 -5.32 -3.40
C TYR A 147 10.02 -4.75 -4.25
N LYS A 148 9.69 -4.08 -5.36
CA LYS A 148 10.69 -3.38 -6.19
C LYS A 148 11.40 -2.28 -5.41
N ALA A 149 10.71 -1.62 -4.48
CA ALA A 149 11.26 -0.56 -3.65
C ALA A 149 12.09 -1.06 -2.45
N ARG A 150 12.21 -2.39 -2.20
CA ARG A 150 12.86 -2.95 -1.00
C ARG A 150 14.25 -2.39 -0.69
N ALA A 151 15.02 -2.05 -1.74
CA ALA A 151 16.39 -1.55 -1.60
C ALA A 151 16.47 -0.18 -0.92
N LEU A 152 15.36 0.56 -0.86
CA LEU A 152 15.27 1.85 -0.17
C LEU A 152 14.95 1.73 1.33
N PHE A 153 14.70 0.52 1.83
CA PHE A 153 14.30 0.26 3.20
C PHE A 153 15.31 -0.66 3.88
N PRO A 154 16.50 -0.16 4.27
CA PRO A 154 17.44 -0.97 5.03
C PRO A 154 16.83 -1.31 6.41
N PRO A 155 17.00 -2.55 6.90
CA PRO A 155 16.64 -2.87 8.28
C PRO A 155 17.46 -1.98 9.24
N PRO A 156 16.90 -1.59 10.39
CA PRO A 156 17.68 -0.86 11.39
C PRO A 156 18.89 -1.71 11.77
N GLU A 157 20.09 -1.11 11.74
CA GLU A 157 21.29 -1.73 12.28
C GLU A 157 21.00 -2.08 13.73
N THR A 158 21.16 -3.36 14.08
CA THR A 158 20.91 -3.86 15.43
C THR A 158 21.91 -3.22 16.38
N THR A 159 21.50 -2.15 17.07
CA THR A 159 22.18 -1.61 18.26
C THR A 159 21.97 -2.52 19.45
#